data_AF-A0A091X9E2-F1
#
_entry.id   AF-A0A091X9E2-F1
#
_cell.length_a   1.000
_cell.length_b   1.000
_cell.length_c   1.000
_cell.angle_alpha   90.00
_cell.angle_beta   90.00
_cell.angle_gamma   90.00
#
_symmetry.space_group_name_H-M   'P 1'
#
loop_
_entity.id
_entity.type
_entity.pdbx_description
1 polymer ?
#
loop_
_entity_poly.entity_id
_entity_poly.type
_entity_poly.pdbx_seq_one_letter_code
_entity_poly.pdbx_strand_id
1 'polypeptide(L)' 'IDVYQAWCGPCKAVVNLFRKLKTEFGEDDVLHFAVEETDSIPTLRLFRNKCEPVFLF' A
#
# COMPACT_ATOMS: atom_id res chain seq x y z
N ILE A 1 5.52 0.58 -3.92
CA ILE A 1 4.05 0.81 -3.96
C ILE A 1 3.39 -0.23 -3.04
N ASP A 2 2.66 0.23 -2.03
CA ASP A 2 1.84 -0.63 -1.17
C ASP A 2 0.43 -0.74 -1.77
N VAL A 3 -0.05 -1.98 -1.95
CA VAL A 3 -1.32 -2.26 -2.59
C VAL A 3 -2.23 -2.94 -1.57
N TYR A 4 -3.40 -2.34 -1.31
CA TYR A 4 -4.32 -2.80 -0.26
C TYR A 4 -5.78 -2.90 -0.74
N GLN A 5 -6.58 -3.65 0.01
CA GLN A 5 -8.04 -3.74 -0.16
C GLN A 5 -8.76 -3.06 0.99
N ALA A 6 -9.72 -2.18 0.70
CA ALA A 6 -10.43 -1.42 1.73
C ALA A 6 -11.31 -2.28 2.66
N TRP A 7 -11.72 -3.47 2.25
CA TRP A 7 -12.47 -4.40 3.12
C TRP A 7 -11.54 -5.27 4.00
N CYS A 8 -10.26 -5.37 3.67
CA CYS A 8 -9.28 -6.15 4.42
C CYS A 8 -8.82 -5.38 5.67
N GLY A 9 -9.27 -5.83 6.85
CA GLY A 9 -8.91 -5.24 8.15
C GLY A 9 -7.39 -5.18 8.39
N PRO A 10 -6.65 -6.29 8.25
CA PRO A 10 -5.19 -6.30 8.44
C PRO A 10 -4.44 -5.36 7.48
N CYS A 11 -4.92 -5.24 6.23
CA CYS A 11 -4.29 -4.39 5.22
C CYS A 11 -4.34 -2.90 5.59
N LYS A 12 -5.40 -2.44 6.27
CA LYS A 12 -5.51 -1.05 6.75
C LYS A 12 -4.46 -0.68 7.79
N ALA A 13 -4.04 -1.62 8.64
CA ALA A 13 -3.00 -1.37 9.63
C ALA A 13 -1.65 -1.07 8.95
N VAL A 14 -1.35 -1.78 7.86
CA VAL A 14 -0.13 -1.61 7.07
C VAL A 14 -0.07 -0.26 6.36
N VAL A 15 -1.20 0.24 5.85
CA VAL A 15 -1.28 1.58 5.24
C VAL A 15 -0.81 2.67 6.22
N ASN A 16 -1.18 2.56 7.49
CA ASN A 16 -0.75 3.52 8.52
C ASN A 16 0.75 3.43 8.80
N LEU A 17 1.32 2.22 8.81
CA LEU A 17 2.75 2.00 8.95
C LEU A 17 3.52 2.65 7.79
N PHE A 18 3.09 2.42 6.54
CA PHE A 18 3.74 3.02 5.36
C PHE A 18 3.62 4.54 5.34
N ARG A 19 2.51 5.10 5.81
CA ARG A 19 2.38 6.56 5.98
C ARG A 19 3.41 7.10 6.96
N LYS A 20 3.61 6.42 8.10
CA LYS A 20 4.62 6.78 9.09
C LYS A 20 6.03 6.71 8.50
N LEU A 21 6.36 5.63 7.79
CA LEU A 21 7.65 5.47 7.10
C LEU A 21 7.86 6.57 6.06
N LYS A 22 6.84 6.92 5.27
CA LYS A 22 6.91 8.02 4.31
C LYS A 22 7.22 9.35 4.99
N THR A 23 6.67 9.61 6.18
CA THR A 23 6.99 10.81 6.95
C THR A 23 8.41 10.78 7.49
N GLU A 24 8.90 9.63 7.96
CA GLU A 24 10.24 9.50 8.56
C GLU A 24 11.38 9.50 7.52
N PHE A 25 11.17 8.92 6.34
CA PHE A 25 12.18 8.75 5.29
C PHE A 25 11.96 9.63 4.06
N GLY A 26 10.92 10.45 4.05
CA GLY A 26 10.52 11.25 2.88
C GLY A 26 11.42 12.45 2.59
N GLU A 27 12.28 12.87 3.53
CA GLU A 27 13.15 14.04 3.36
C GLU A 27 14.38 13.77 2.49
N ASP A 28 14.87 12.52 2.47
CA ASP A 28 16.12 12.19 1.75
C ASP A 28 15.90 11.83 0.26
N ASP A 29 14.65 11.85 -0.22
CA ASP A 29 14.22 11.54 -1.61
C ASP A 29 14.75 10.20 -2.18
N VAL A 30 15.22 9.29 -1.30
CA VAL A 30 15.77 7.97 -1.67
C VAL A 30 14.65 6.97 -1.97
N LEU A 31 13.46 7.17 -1.42
CA LEU A 31 12.34 6.23 -1.48
C LEU A 31 11.03 6.95 -1.83
N HIS A 32 10.44 6.60 -2.98
CA HIS A 32 9.11 7.06 -3.36
C HIS A 32 8.03 6.10 -2.85
N PHE A 33 7.31 6.54 -1.82
CA PHE A 33 6.19 5.79 -1.24
C PHE A 33 4.87 6.19 -1.90
N ALA A 34 4.19 5.20 -2.48
CA ALA A 34 2.82 5.28 -2.97
C ALA A 34 1.98 4.14 -2.40
N VAL A 35 0.73 4.43 -2.07
CA VAL A 35 -0.24 3.49 -1.52
C VAL A 35 -1.47 3.52 -2.42
N GLU A 36 -1.93 2.38 -2.90
CA GLU A 36 -3.04 2.28 -3.84
C GLU A 36 -4.05 1.20 -3.45
N GLU A 37 -5.32 1.50 -3.69
CA GLU A 37 -6.41 0.55 -3.49
C GLU A 37 -6.62 -0.31 -4.74
N THR A 38 -6.61 -1.64 -4.57
CA THR A 38 -6.73 -2.60 -5.69
C THR A 38 -8.01 -2.45 -6.50
N ASP A 39 -9.09 -1.96 -5.88
CA ASP A 39 -10.40 -1.84 -6.53
C ASP A 39 -10.46 -0.62 -7.45
N SER A 40 -9.68 0.41 -7.14
CA SER A 40 -9.57 1.66 -7.91
C SER A 40 -8.77 1.52 -9.21
N ILE A 41 -7.84 0.56 -9.29
CA ILE A 41 -6.93 0.40 -10.44
C ILE A 41 -7.18 -0.95 -11.16
N PRO A 42 -7.59 -0.95 -12.45
CA PRO A 42 -7.82 -2.18 -13.21
C PRO A 42 -6.58 -3.08 -13.35
N THR A 43 -5.40 -2.49 -13.43
CA THR A 43 -4.12 -3.21 -13.56
C THR A 43 -3.76 -3.99 -12.28
N LEU A 44 -4.28 -3.58 -11.12
CA LEU A 44 -4.06 -4.23 -9.83
C LEU A 44 -5.08 -5.34 -9.53
N ARG A 45 -5.91 -5.73 -10.51
CA ARG A 45 -6.90 -6.82 -10.38
C ARG A 45 -6.30 -8.14 -9.92
N LEU A 46 -5.05 -8.42 -10.29
CA LEU A 46 -4.32 -9.63 -9.89
C LEU A 46 -4.14 -9.76 -8.37
N PHE A 47 -4.21 -8.65 -7.65
CA PHE A 47 -4.03 -8.59 -6.20
C PHE A 47 -5.36 -8.50 -5.42
N ARG A 48 -6.51 -8.55 -6.11
CA ARG A 48 -7.84 -8.52 -5.48
C ARG A 48 -8.19 -9.85 -4.80
N ASN A 49 -9.19 -9.81 -3.91
CA ASN A 49 -9.74 -10.95 -3.17
C ASN A 49 -8.74 -11.67 -2.26
N LYS A 50 -7.64 -11.00 -1.91
CA LYS A 50 -6.67 -11.49 -0.94
C LYS A 50 -6.75 -10.74 0.37
N CYS A 51 -6.64 -11.43 1.51
CA CYS A 51 -6.63 -10.80 2.83
C CYS A 51 -5.18 -10.58 3.31
N GLU A 52 -4.30 -10.11 2.41
CA GLU A 52 -2.89 -9.87 2.70
C GLU A 52 -2.43 -8.57 2.00
N PRO A 53 -1.58 -7.75 2.64
CA PRO A 53 -0.96 -6.59 2.00
C PRO A 53 0.05 -7.04 0.93
N VAL A 54 0.17 -6.28 -0.15
CA VAL A 54 1.12 -6.59 -1.23
C VAL A 54 2.07 -5.41 -1.43
N PHE A 55 3.38 -5.68 -1.30
CA PHE A 55 4.43 -4.71 -1.53
C PHE A 55 5.07 -4.94 -2.90
N LEU A 56 4.99 -3.92 -3.76
CA LEU A 56 5.69 -3.87 -5.04
C LEU A 56 6.90 -2.94 -4.88
N PHE A 57 8.11 -3.46 -5.11
CA PHE A 57 9.37 -2.71 -5.05
C PHE A 57 9.77 -2.23 -6.45
#